data_AF-A0A1Y5DAG6-F1
#
_entry.id   AF-A0A1Y5DAG6-F1
#
_cell.length_a   1.000
_cell.length_b   1.000
_cell.length_c   1.000
_cell.angle_alpha   90.00
_cell.angle_beta   90.00
_cell.angle_gamma   90.00
#
_symmetry.space_group_name_H-M   'P 1'
#
loop_
_entity.id
_entity.type
_entity.pdbx_description
1 polymer ?
#
loop_
_entity_poly.entity_id
_entity_poly.type
_entity_poly.pdbx_seq_one_letter_code
_entity_poly.pdbx_strand_id
1 'polypeptide(L)'
;MNAKHLSSSGSNVEQKQSVADEFLSSETGSRQFNGNMSKLVIGTLIAWASFQIWYASPLPFIFNFATFNEDQAKYIHLAFAIFLAFFL
;
A
#
# COMPACT_ATOMS: atom_id res chain seq x y z
N MET A 1 35.64 6.80 -37.62
CA MET A 1 35.40 6.62 -36.18
C MET A 1 33.88 6.51 -35.98
N ASN A 2 33.41 5.39 -35.42
CA ASN A 2 32.00 4.94 -35.47
C ASN A 2 31.09 5.69 -34.48
N ALA A 3 30.16 6.50 -35.00
CA ALA A 3 29.15 7.23 -34.21
C ALA A 3 27.95 6.35 -33.74
N LYS A 4 27.91 5.06 -34.08
CA LYS A 4 26.77 4.17 -33.74
C LYS A 4 26.76 3.62 -32.31
N HIS A 5 27.79 3.86 -31.50
CA HIS A 5 27.89 3.27 -30.16
C HIS A 5 27.36 4.16 -29.02
N LEU A 6 27.10 5.46 -29.27
CA LEU A 6 26.67 6.39 -28.20
C LEU A 6 25.14 6.50 -28.04
N SER A 7 24.36 6.05 -29.03
CA SER A 7 22.89 6.18 -29.03
C SER A 7 22.16 5.07 -28.25
N SER A 8 22.84 3.96 -27.91
CA SER A 8 22.21 2.79 -27.26
C SER A 8 22.16 2.88 -25.73
N SER A 9 23.01 3.70 -25.10
CA SER A 9 23.09 3.79 -23.64
C SER A 9 22.09 4.80 -23.08
N GLY A 10 21.83 5.91 -23.79
CA GLY A 10 20.83 6.92 -23.41
C GLY A 10 19.39 6.39 -23.46
N SER A 11 19.05 5.54 -24.43
CA SER A 11 17.71 4.95 -24.53
C SER A 11 17.42 3.92 -23.44
N ASN A 12 18.42 3.17 -22.95
CA ASN A 12 18.19 2.17 -21.90
C ASN A 12 17.92 2.80 -20.53
N VAL A 13 18.56 3.94 -20.23
CA VAL A 13 18.35 4.68 -18.98
C VAL A 13 17.00 5.39 -19.00
N GLU A 14 16.64 6.06 -20.11
CA GLU A 14 15.35 6.75 -20.23
C GLU A 14 14.16 5.78 -20.24
N GLN A 15 14.31 4.61 -20.87
CA GLN A 15 13.29 3.55 -20.81
C GLN A 15 13.19 2.90 -19.42
N LYS A 16 14.31 2.72 -18.69
CA LYS A 16 14.29 2.22 -17.30
C LYS A 16 13.64 3.23 -16.36
N GLN A 17 13.89 4.52 -16.57
CA GLN A 17 13.25 5.58 -15.81
C GLN A 17 11.75 5.62 -16.10
N SER A 18 11.34 5.52 -17.38
CA SER A 18 9.93 5.56 -17.76
C SER A 18 9.14 4.36 -17.24
N VAL A 19 9.70 3.13 -17.29
CA VAL A 19 9.03 1.96 -16.71
C VAL A 19 9.00 2.00 -15.20
N ALA A 20 10.01 2.57 -14.54
CA ALA A 20 10.00 2.76 -13.10
C ALA A 20 8.95 3.82 -12.70
N ASP A 21 8.88 4.95 -13.40
CA ASP A 21 7.87 5.99 -13.18
C ASP A 21 6.45 5.49 -13.49
N GLU A 22 6.28 4.65 -14.50
CA GLU A 22 5.00 4.02 -14.83
C GLU A 22 4.58 2.99 -13.77
N PHE A 23 5.53 2.18 -13.28
CA PHE A 23 5.28 1.24 -12.19
C PHE A 23 4.88 1.97 -10.90
N LEU A 24 5.65 3.02 -10.54
CA LEU A 24 5.36 3.88 -9.40
C LEU A 24 4.03 4.63 -9.57
N SER A 25 3.70 5.10 -10.77
CA SER A 25 2.41 5.76 -11.05
C SER A 25 1.22 4.79 -10.98
N SER A 26 1.45 3.51 -11.31
CA SER A 26 0.45 2.45 -11.19
C SER A 26 0.24 2.02 -9.73
N GLU A 27 1.31 1.94 -8.93
CA GLU A 27 1.24 1.62 -7.49
C GLU A 27 0.73 2.78 -6.65
N THR A 28 1.04 4.02 -7.03
CA THR A 28 0.52 5.23 -6.35
C THR A 28 -0.89 5.59 -6.76
N GLY A 29 -1.48 4.83 -7.69
CA GLY A 29 -2.88 4.93 -8.05
C GLY A 29 -3.34 6.31 -8.50
N SER A 30 -2.47 7.25 -8.89
CA SER A 30 -2.79 8.56 -9.50
C SER A 30 -3.96 9.39 -8.90
N ARG A 31 -4.49 9.04 -7.73
CA ARG A 31 -5.52 9.80 -7.03
C ARG A 31 -4.81 10.76 -6.10
N GLN A 32 -4.55 11.95 -6.62
CA GLN A 32 -4.10 13.10 -5.86
C GLN A 32 -5.18 13.49 -4.83
N PHE A 33 -5.26 12.76 -3.71
CA PHE A 33 -6.05 13.16 -2.55
C PHE A 33 -5.33 14.29 -1.82
N ASN A 34 -5.29 15.45 -2.45
CA ASN A 34 -4.73 16.66 -1.86
C ASN A 34 -5.72 17.18 -0.80
N GLY A 35 -5.44 16.93 0.49
CA GLY A 35 -6.22 17.46 1.61
C GLY A 35 -6.40 16.53 2.81
N ASN A 36 -7.34 16.89 3.69
CA ASN A 36 -7.63 16.18 4.96
C ASN A 36 -8.03 14.71 4.75
N MET A 37 -8.53 14.36 3.56
CA MET A 37 -8.95 13.02 3.18
C MET A 37 -7.77 12.03 3.15
N SER A 38 -6.59 12.43 2.66
CA SER A 38 -5.41 11.55 2.60
C SER A 38 -4.92 11.14 3.99
N LYS A 39 -5.05 12.02 4.99
CA LYS A 39 -4.71 11.71 6.39
C LYS A 39 -5.61 10.61 6.96
N LEU A 40 -6.89 10.57 6.59
CA LEU A 40 -7.81 9.50 6.99
C LEU A 40 -7.40 8.17 6.38
N VAL A 41 -7.06 8.14 5.08
CA VAL A 41 -6.62 6.92 4.40
C VAL A 41 -5.33 6.37 5.01
N ILE A 42 -4.34 7.23 5.24
CA ILE A 42 -3.08 6.85 5.91
C ILE A 42 -3.33 6.36 7.34
N GLY A 43 -4.20 7.03 8.10
CA GLY A 43 -4.61 6.59 9.43
C GLY A 43 -5.24 5.20 9.40
N THR A 44 -6.15 4.94 8.45
CA THR A 44 -6.74 3.62 8.27
C THR A 44 -5.70 2.57 7.84
N LEU A 45 -4.74 2.93 7.00
CA LEU A 45 -3.65 2.04 6.57
C LEU A 45 -2.80 1.58 7.76
N ILE A 46 -2.46 2.51 8.65
CA ILE A 46 -1.70 2.23 9.88
C ILE A 46 -2.54 1.40 10.87
N ALA A 47 -3.82 1.72 11.03
CA ALA A 47 -4.74 0.95 11.87
C ALA A 47 -4.91 -0.49 11.37
N TRP A 48 -5.02 -0.68 10.05
CA TRP A 48 -5.12 -2.00 9.42
C TRP A 48 -3.84 -2.82 9.60
N ALA A 49 -2.65 -2.22 9.40
CA ALA A 49 -1.38 -2.89 9.67
C ALA A 49 -1.24 -3.28 11.15
N SER A 50 -1.64 -2.39 12.06
CA SER A 50 -1.65 -2.68 13.50
C SER A 50 -2.59 -3.84 13.85
N PHE A 51 -3.76 -3.93 13.19
CA PHE A 51 -4.71 -5.04 13.36
C PHE A 51 -4.12 -6.39 12.92
N GLN A 52 -3.32 -6.41 11.84
CA GLN A 52 -2.62 -7.63 11.41
C GLN A 52 -1.64 -8.14 12.48
N ILE A 53 -0.82 -7.23 13.04
CA ILE A 53 0.12 -7.57 14.14
C ILE A 53 -0.64 -7.96 15.40
N TRP A 54 -1.75 -7.29 15.72
CA TRP A 54 -2.58 -7.59 16.88
C TRP A 54 -3.15 -9.01 16.81
N TYR A 55 -3.70 -9.42 15.67
CA TYR A 55 -4.30 -10.74 15.49
C TYR A 55 -3.24 -11.86 15.36
N ALA A 56 -2.10 -11.59 14.70
CA ALA A 56 -1.02 -12.56 14.59
C ALA A 56 -0.24 -12.75 15.91
N SER A 57 -0.42 -11.85 16.88
CA SER A 57 0.24 -11.90 18.18
C SER A 57 -0.62 -12.62 19.23
N PRO A 58 -0.03 -13.38 20.18
CA PRO A 58 -0.73 -13.93 21.33
C PRO A 58 -1.07 -12.89 22.43
N LEU A 59 -0.75 -11.61 22.23
CA LEU A 59 -1.06 -10.52 23.16
C LEU A 59 -2.55 -10.30 23.51
N PRO A 60 -3.53 -10.51 22.60
CA PRO A 60 -4.96 -10.38 22.92
C PRO A 60 -5.41 -11.40 23.97
N PHE A 61 -4.81 -12.60 23.97
CA PHE A 61 -5.04 -13.62 24.98
C PHE A 61 -4.48 -13.23 26.37
N ILE A 62 -3.41 -12.44 26.40
CA ILE A 62 -2.77 -11.99 27.64
C ILE A 62 -3.53 -10.80 28.26
N PHE A 63 -4.08 -9.90 27.44
CA PHE A 63 -4.80 -8.72 27.92
C PHE A 63 -6.29 -8.92 28.20
N ASN A 64 -6.89 -10.08 27.85
CA ASN A 64 -8.35 -10.34 27.94
C ASN A 64 -9.22 -9.21 27.35
N PHE A 65 -8.64 -8.42 26.44
CA PHE A 65 -9.23 -7.23 25.87
C PHE A 65 -9.15 -7.40 24.35
N ALA A 66 -10.29 -7.25 23.66
CA ALA A 66 -10.45 -7.51 22.24
C ALA A 66 -10.27 -8.98 21.79
N THR A 67 -10.82 -9.93 22.56
CA THR A 67 -11.00 -11.33 22.10
C THR A 67 -12.15 -11.39 21.09
N PHE A 68 -11.82 -11.19 19.82
CA PHE A 68 -12.77 -11.40 18.72
C PHE A 68 -12.73 -12.86 18.27
N ASN A 69 -13.90 -13.46 18.01
CA ASN A 69 -13.95 -14.78 17.37
C ASN A 69 -13.27 -14.72 15.98
N GLU A 70 -12.69 -15.83 15.52
CA GLU A 70 -12.00 -15.88 14.22
C GLU A 70 -12.88 -15.35 13.06
N ASP A 71 -14.18 -15.57 13.14
CA ASP A 71 -15.14 -15.06 12.14
C ASP A 71 -15.30 -13.54 12.21
N GLN A 72 -15.37 -12.97 13.42
CA GLN A 72 -15.45 -11.52 13.62
C GLN A 72 -14.19 -10.81 13.13
N ALA A 73 -13.01 -11.39 13.37
CA ALA A 73 -11.75 -10.82 12.89
C ALA A 73 -11.66 -10.77 11.36
N LYS A 74 -12.14 -11.81 10.66
CA LYS A 74 -12.22 -11.85 9.19
C LYS A 74 -13.16 -10.77 8.65
N TYR A 75 -14.32 -10.57 9.27
CA TYR A 75 -15.27 -9.53 8.85
C TYR A 75 -14.70 -8.12 9.05
N ILE A 76 -14.02 -7.87 10.18
CA ILE A 76 -13.34 -6.58 10.44
C ILE A 76 -12.22 -6.34 9.41
N HIS A 77 -11.41 -7.37 9.16
CA HIS A 77 -10.36 -7.30 8.14
C HIS A 77 -10.91 -6.97 6.75
N LEU A 78 -12.01 -7.62 6.34
CA LEU A 78 -12.67 -7.35 5.06
C LEU A 78 -13.25 -5.93 5.01
N ALA A 79 -13.84 -5.44 6.11
CA ALA A 79 -14.36 -4.08 6.18
C ALA A 79 -13.25 -3.04 5.95
N PHE A 80 -12.07 -3.22 6.56
CA PHE A 80 -10.92 -2.37 6.29
C PHE A 80 -10.43 -2.51 4.84
N ALA A 81 -10.32 -3.74 4.31
CA ALA A 81 -9.87 -3.95 2.94
C ALA A 81 -10.76 -3.25 1.90
N ILE A 82 -12.08 -3.37 2.06
CA ILE A 82 -13.05 -2.70 1.19
C ILE A 82 -12.98 -1.17 1.37
N PHE A 83 -12.87 -0.68 2.61
CA PHE A 83 -12.71 0.75 2.87
C PHE A 83 -11.48 1.32 2.16
N LEU A 84 -10.30 0.69 2.33
CA LEU A 84 -9.08 1.12 1.65
C LEU A 84 -9.22 1.02 0.12
N ALA A 85 -9.82 -0.06 -0.41
CA ALA A 85 -9.97 -0.26 -1.85
C ALA A 85 -10.82 0.83 -2.54
N PHE A 86 -11.81 1.41 -1.84
CA PHE A 86 -12.61 2.52 -2.38
C PHE A 86 -11.97 3.89 -2.16
N PHE A 87 -11.12 4.03 -1.15
CA PHE A 87 -10.48 5.28 -0.78
C PHE A 87 -9.08 5.47 -1.37
N LEU A 88 -8.44 4.41 -1.87
CA LEU A 88 -7.17 4.42 -2.59
C LEU A 88 -7.40 4.59 -4.10
#